data_AF-A0A0L0UPX5-F1
#
_entry.id   AF-A0A0L0UPX5-F1
#
_cell.length_a   1.000
_cell.length_b   1.000
_cell.length_c   1.000
_cell.angle_alpha   90.00
_cell.angle_beta   90.00
_cell.angle_gamma   90.00
#
_symmetry.space_group_name_H-M   'P 1'
#
loop_
_entity.id
_entity.type
_entity.pdbx_description
1 polymer ?
#
loop_
_entity_poly.entity_id
_entity_poly.type
_entity_poly.pdbx_seq_one_letter_code
_entity_poly.pdbx_strand_id
1 'polypeptide(L)'
;MMAPKLLSFILIITTTPLHQVISTPVYSPVPFEAAGGVRSSTWMDRLSTFSDRSHDLTSAEYARRPGPAELPTHYHADRLPHDVFPDDDPLQALASQKAVWIKSQKVNPLSIDTEAEWASHAKVYGELNKEKLGQLEAWIEEDIIKGSDAAANLNKRLNWSLGRANQPIWWKASLVKKADLKAGEDIDLINIGDILIQLRNKKELADHDVQNAVSQLHNIFSNPFHQTSRTKPLKVFLIDQENIEKAPLYTENVTKLRQHLQGSLARMSDEDQQKAIEVLYLAHGFYPKMASESSSVALRNIQNDSKAWDELGKGDFENFRKILVKLKDDKFLMSTN
;
A
#
# COMPACT_ATOMS: atom_id res chain seq x y z
N MET A 1 -62.49 -22.45 1.43
CA MET A 1 -63.18 -21.19 1.80
C MET A 1 -62.17 -20.21 2.38
N MET A 2 -62.06 -19.06 1.73
CA MET A 2 -61.69 -17.70 2.19
C MET A 2 -60.59 -17.50 3.25
N ALA A 3 -59.49 -16.88 2.80
CA ALA A 3 -58.85 -15.79 3.55
C ALA A 3 -59.78 -14.55 3.55
N PRO A 4 -59.64 -13.58 4.49
CA PRO A 4 -58.66 -12.51 4.26
C PRO A 4 -58.05 -11.78 5.49
N LYS A 5 -56.80 -11.31 5.29
CA LYS A 5 -56.21 -9.96 5.52
C LYS A 5 -56.24 -9.28 6.90
N LEU A 6 -55.04 -8.93 7.39
CA LEU A 6 -54.49 -7.55 7.57
C LEU A 6 -53.08 -7.67 8.22
N LEU A 7 -51.98 -7.53 7.49
CA LEU A 7 -51.21 -6.28 7.20
C LEU A 7 -50.82 -5.45 8.44
N SER A 8 -49.53 -5.46 8.78
CA SER A 8 -48.77 -4.28 9.20
C SER A 8 -47.27 -4.50 8.98
N PHE A 9 -46.65 -3.50 8.35
CA PHE A 9 -45.31 -3.44 7.79
C PHE A 9 -44.23 -3.21 8.85
N ILE A 10 -43.08 -3.85 8.70
CA ILE A 10 -41.78 -3.28 9.10
C ILE A 10 -40.87 -3.32 7.88
N LEU A 11 -40.56 -2.13 7.37
CA LEU A 11 -39.50 -1.87 6.40
C LEU A 11 -38.14 -2.21 7.02
N ILE A 12 -37.41 -3.15 6.42
CA ILE A 12 -35.94 -3.16 6.53
C ILE A 12 -35.41 -2.78 5.17
N ILE A 13 -34.91 -1.54 5.14
CA ILE A 13 -34.20 -0.92 4.03
C ILE A 13 -32.92 -1.73 3.82
N THR A 14 -32.84 -2.37 2.66
CA THR A 14 -31.62 -2.96 2.10
C THR A 14 -30.79 -1.81 1.50
N THR A 15 -29.87 -1.25 2.28
CA THR A 15 -28.83 -0.34 1.75
C THR A 15 -27.49 -0.65 2.36
N THR A 16 -26.80 -1.62 1.77
CA THR A 16 -25.35 -1.61 1.61
C THR A 16 -25.04 -2.38 0.34
N PRO A 17 -24.44 -1.77 -0.70
CA PRO A 17 -23.94 -2.55 -1.80
C PRO A 17 -22.77 -3.39 -1.26
N LEU A 18 -22.92 -4.71 -1.36
CA LEU A 18 -21.80 -5.63 -1.40
C LEU A 18 -20.85 -5.17 -2.50
N HIS A 19 -19.78 -4.48 -2.15
CA HIS A 19 -18.59 -4.49 -3.00
C HIS A 19 -18.00 -5.90 -2.91
N GLN A 20 -18.49 -6.77 -3.79
CA GLN A 20 -17.76 -7.98 -4.14
C GLN A 20 -16.41 -7.52 -4.70
N VAL A 21 -15.36 -7.71 -3.90
CA VAL A 21 -13.97 -7.57 -4.31
C VAL A 21 -13.72 -8.69 -5.32
N ILE A 22 -14.00 -8.40 -6.59
CA ILE A 22 -13.43 -9.14 -7.70
C ILE A 22 -11.98 -8.69 -7.76
N SER A 23 -11.11 -9.50 -7.17
CA SER A 23 -9.66 -9.36 -7.23
C SER A 23 -9.22 -9.35 -8.69
N THR A 24 -8.87 -8.17 -9.21
CA THR A 24 -7.96 -8.07 -10.34
C THR A 24 -6.54 -8.37 -9.82
N PRO A 25 -5.72 -9.14 -10.57
CA PRO A 25 -4.35 -9.38 -10.17
C PRO A 25 -3.58 -8.05 -10.21
N VAL A 26 -3.04 -7.63 -9.07
CA VAL A 26 -2.07 -6.54 -8.99
C VAL A 26 -0.76 -7.08 -9.54
N TYR A 27 -0.41 -6.64 -10.74
CA TYR A 27 0.91 -6.85 -11.32
C TYR A 27 1.95 -6.13 -10.46
N SER A 28 2.94 -6.89 -9.96
CA SER A 28 4.28 -6.30 -9.74
C SER A 28 4.79 -5.78 -11.10
N PRO A 29 5.61 -4.72 -11.14
CA PRO A 29 6.11 -4.20 -12.41
C PRO A 29 7.05 -5.24 -13.03
N VAL A 30 6.60 -5.90 -14.10
CA VAL A 30 7.45 -6.74 -14.96
C VAL A 30 6.97 -6.59 -16.41
N PRO A 31 7.81 -6.90 -17.42
CA PRO A 31 7.93 -6.15 -18.66
C PRO A 31 6.79 -6.46 -19.64
N PHE A 32 6.58 -5.51 -20.54
CA PHE A 32 5.52 -5.43 -21.52
C PHE A 32 5.62 -6.51 -22.61
N GLU A 33 4.58 -7.32 -22.80
CA GLU A 33 4.21 -7.90 -24.09
C GLU A 33 2.69 -7.87 -24.28
N ALA A 34 2.29 -7.57 -25.51
CA ALA A 34 1.00 -7.06 -25.92
C ALA A 34 -0.03 -8.15 -26.27
N ALA A 35 -1.32 -7.83 -26.16
CA ALA A 35 -2.36 -8.20 -27.12
C ALA A 35 -3.62 -7.36 -26.89
N GLY A 36 -4.15 -6.76 -27.96
CA GLY A 36 -5.30 -5.88 -27.94
C GLY A 36 -6.66 -6.61 -27.90
N GLY A 37 -7.71 -5.82 -27.65
CA GLY A 37 -9.10 -6.27 -27.75
C GLY A 37 -10.09 -5.14 -27.48
N VAL A 38 -10.70 -4.61 -28.54
CA VAL A 38 -11.78 -3.61 -28.53
C VAL A 38 -13.11 -4.23 -28.08
N ARG A 39 -13.93 -3.51 -27.29
CA ARG A 39 -15.43 -3.55 -27.26
C ARG A 39 -15.98 -2.52 -26.26
N SER A 40 -16.52 -1.38 -26.72
CA SER A 40 -17.93 -1.07 -27.05
C SER A 40 -18.87 -0.92 -25.84
N SER A 41 -19.27 0.33 -25.58
CA SER A 41 -20.24 0.80 -24.59
C SER A 41 -21.67 0.30 -24.86
N THR A 42 -22.41 -0.08 -23.81
CA THR A 42 -23.85 -0.36 -23.90
C THR A 42 -24.71 0.72 -23.21
N TRP A 43 -25.87 0.94 -23.81
CA TRP A 43 -26.90 1.95 -23.58
C TRP A 43 -27.48 2.10 -22.15
N MET A 44 -27.11 1.24 -21.20
CA MET A 44 -27.61 1.30 -19.82
C MET A 44 -26.97 2.44 -19.00
N ASP A 45 -25.79 2.93 -19.38
CA ASP A 45 -25.12 4.07 -18.72
C ASP A 45 -25.83 5.42 -18.94
N ARG A 46 -26.91 5.46 -19.74
CA ARG A 46 -27.64 6.70 -20.09
C ARG A 46 -28.93 6.95 -19.29
N LEU A 47 -29.35 6.04 -18.40
CA LEU A 47 -30.69 6.10 -17.78
C LEU A 47 -30.74 6.46 -16.28
N SER A 48 -29.62 6.62 -15.58
CA SER A 48 -29.63 7.08 -14.19
C SER A 48 -29.66 8.62 -14.02
N THR A 49 -29.75 9.37 -15.13
CA THR A 49 -29.77 10.85 -15.17
C THR A 49 -31.16 11.48 -15.04
N PHE A 50 -32.14 10.84 -14.39
CA PHE A 50 -33.47 11.42 -14.24
C PHE A 50 -34.11 11.10 -12.88
N SER A 51 -33.71 11.84 -11.84
CA SER A 51 -34.58 12.40 -10.78
C SER A 51 -33.75 12.70 -9.53
N ASP A 52 -33.20 13.90 -9.43
CA ASP A 52 -33.78 14.92 -8.54
C ASP A 52 -33.13 16.28 -8.83
N ARG A 53 -33.97 17.28 -9.10
CA ARG A 53 -33.59 18.66 -9.40
C ARG A 53 -34.23 19.53 -8.34
N SER A 54 -33.43 20.13 -7.46
CA SER A 54 -33.69 21.48 -6.96
C SER A 54 -32.48 22.00 -6.18
N HIS A 55 -31.52 22.57 -6.90
CA HIS A 55 -31.33 24.02 -6.88
C HIS A 55 -30.28 24.39 -7.93
N ASP A 56 -30.63 25.38 -8.74
CA ASP A 56 -29.81 25.98 -9.78
C ASP A 56 -28.42 26.37 -9.26
N LEU A 57 -27.42 25.58 -9.65
CA LEU A 57 -26.11 26.11 -9.96
C LEU A 57 -25.86 25.76 -11.41
N THR A 58 -26.06 26.79 -12.22
CA THR A 58 -25.74 26.88 -13.64
C THR A 58 -24.52 26.07 -14.02
N SER A 59 -24.56 25.48 -15.22
CA SER A 59 -23.49 24.77 -15.93
C SER A 59 -22.23 25.61 -16.24
N ALA A 60 -21.86 26.53 -15.34
CA ALA A 60 -20.70 27.40 -15.34
C ALA A 60 -19.69 27.06 -14.21
N GLU A 61 -20.01 26.16 -13.28
CA GLU A 61 -19.10 25.81 -12.15
C GLU A 61 -18.18 24.59 -12.39
N TYR A 62 -18.32 23.88 -13.51
CA TYR A 62 -17.29 22.91 -13.94
C TYR A 62 -16.13 23.53 -14.73
N ALA A 63 -16.10 24.86 -14.88
CA ALA A 63 -15.14 25.58 -15.74
C ALA A 63 -14.09 26.44 -15.00
N ARG A 64 -13.86 26.24 -13.69
CA ARG A 64 -12.72 26.89 -12.99
C ARG A 64 -12.05 25.95 -11.98
N ARG A 65 -11.46 24.86 -12.49
CA ARG A 65 -10.27 24.28 -11.87
C ARG A 65 -9.08 25.20 -12.22
N PRO A 66 -8.11 25.44 -11.33
CA PRO A 66 -7.15 26.54 -11.47
C PRO A 66 -6.42 26.44 -12.82
N GLY A 67 -6.50 27.47 -13.66
CA GLY A 67 -5.74 27.53 -14.91
C GLY A 67 -4.35 28.15 -14.74
N PRO A 68 -3.48 28.15 -15.77
CA PRO A 68 -3.19 27.07 -16.74
C PRO A 68 -1.66 26.88 -16.85
N ALA A 69 -1.09 25.66 -16.79
CA ALA A 69 0.31 25.42 -17.21
C ALA A 69 1.43 26.33 -16.67
N GLU A 70 1.14 27.17 -15.67
CA GLU A 70 1.95 28.29 -15.22
C GLU A 70 2.28 28.06 -13.75
N LEU A 71 3.57 28.04 -13.47
CA LEU A 71 4.06 27.96 -12.11
C LEU A 71 3.86 29.33 -11.45
N PRO A 72 3.46 29.37 -10.16
CA PRO A 72 3.51 30.61 -9.38
C PRO A 72 4.83 31.35 -9.59
N THR A 73 4.78 32.68 -9.76
CA THR A 73 5.90 33.53 -10.19
C THR A 73 7.19 33.43 -9.38
N HIS A 74 7.12 32.90 -8.16
CA HIS A 74 8.26 32.67 -7.26
C HIS A 74 8.88 31.27 -7.39
N TYR A 75 8.31 30.39 -8.22
CA TYR A 75 8.88 29.08 -8.52
C TYR A 75 9.64 29.15 -9.84
N HIS A 76 10.96 29.28 -9.72
CA HIS A 76 11.85 29.26 -10.88
C HIS A 76 11.94 27.84 -11.48
N ALA A 77 11.58 27.74 -12.76
CA ALA A 77 11.85 26.63 -13.69
C ALA A 77 12.40 27.23 -14.99
N ASP A 78 13.32 26.55 -15.66
CA ASP A 78 13.99 27.11 -16.85
C ASP A 78 13.08 26.97 -18.07
N ARG A 79 12.24 25.92 -18.10
CA ARG A 79 11.15 25.71 -19.05
C ARG A 79 9.82 25.53 -18.33
N LEU A 80 8.77 26.19 -18.83
CA LEU A 80 7.42 26.04 -18.26
C LEU A 80 6.72 24.80 -18.83
N PRO A 81 5.72 24.24 -18.13
CA PRO A 81 4.96 23.08 -18.60
C PRO A 81 4.42 23.20 -20.03
N HIS A 82 3.93 24.38 -20.44
CA HIS A 82 3.43 24.60 -21.79
C HIS A 82 4.52 24.61 -22.87
N ASP A 83 5.77 24.94 -22.52
CA ASP A 83 6.91 24.88 -23.45
C ASP A 83 7.34 23.44 -23.72
N VAL A 84 7.16 22.55 -22.75
CA VAL A 84 7.65 21.16 -22.79
C VAL A 84 6.59 20.19 -23.29
N PHE A 85 5.32 20.43 -22.97
CA PHE A 85 4.20 19.58 -23.34
C PHE A 85 3.19 20.36 -24.21
N PRO A 86 3.60 20.87 -25.40
CA PRO A 86 2.69 21.61 -26.26
C PRO A 86 1.49 20.72 -26.63
N ASP A 87 0.30 21.31 -26.67
CA ASP A 87 -0.95 20.66 -27.07
C ASP A 87 -1.46 19.52 -26.14
N ASP A 88 -0.91 19.37 -24.94
CA ASP A 88 -1.37 18.40 -23.93
C ASP A 88 -1.76 19.09 -22.61
N ASP A 89 -2.88 19.81 -22.62
CA ASP A 89 -3.39 20.55 -21.44
C ASP A 89 -3.48 19.69 -20.16
N PRO A 90 -3.95 18.42 -20.20
CA PRO A 90 -3.95 17.55 -19.03
C PRO A 90 -2.54 17.30 -18.46
N LEU A 91 -1.55 17.01 -19.32
CA LEU A 91 -0.17 16.79 -18.89
C LEU A 91 0.47 18.08 -18.37
N GLN A 92 0.20 19.23 -18.99
CA GLN A 92 0.65 20.53 -18.49
C GLN A 92 0.11 20.82 -17.07
N ALA A 93 -1.17 20.52 -16.83
CA ALA A 93 -1.77 20.68 -15.50
C ALA A 93 -1.16 19.73 -14.46
N LEU A 94 -0.91 18.47 -14.83
CA LEU A 94 -0.22 17.50 -13.97
C LEU A 94 1.21 17.94 -13.64
N ALA A 95 1.97 18.37 -14.65
CA ALA A 95 3.34 18.87 -14.50
C ALA A 95 3.39 20.09 -13.57
N SER A 96 2.49 21.06 -13.79
CA SER A 96 2.36 22.25 -12.94
C SER A 96 2.07 21.87 -11.49
N GLN A 97 1.10 20.97 -11.26
CA GLN A 97 0.74 20.56 -9.90
C GLN A 97 1.88 19.82 -9.20
N LYS A 98 2.57 18.91 -9.90
CA LYS A 98 3.75 18.23 -9.35
C LYS A 98 4.85 19.22 -8.97
N ALA A 99 5.12 20.20 -9.82
CA ALA A 99 6.11 21.24 -9.53
C ALA A 99 5.72 22.08 -8.31
N VAL A 100 4.43 22.44 -8.16
CA VAL A 100 3.93 23.15 -6.97
C VAL A 100 4.12 22.32 -5.71
N TRP A 101 3.77 21.03 -5.72
CA TRP A 101 3.99 20.15 -4.57
C TRP A 101 5.47 20.06 -4.20
N ILE A 102 6.35 19.90 -5.19
CA ILE A 102 7.79 19.78 -4.96
C ILE A 102 8.39 21.08 -4.43
N LYS A 103 8.10 22.24 -5.06
CA LYS A 103 8.69 23.52 -4.66
C LYS A 103 8.14 24.03 -3.33
N SER A 104 6.85 23.83 -3.06
CA SER A 104 6.25 24.22 -1.78
C SER A 104 6.64 23.31 -0.63
N GLN A 105 7.07 22.07 -0.92
CA GLN A 105 7.24 20.98 0.05
C GLN A 105 5.97 20.73 0.89
N LYS A 106 4.81 21.17 0.40
CA LYS A 106 3.51 21.03 1.04
C LYS A 106 2.63 20.15 0.18
N VAL A 107 2.39 18.93 0.65
CA VAL A 107 1.44 18.00 0.05
C VAL A 107 0.72 17.27 1.17
N ASN A 108 -0.60 17.12 1.04
CA ASN A 108 -1.37 16.21 1.88
C ASN A 108 -1.10 14.79 1.36
N PRO A 109 -0.42 13.93 2.13
CA PRO A 109 -0.13 12.59 1.66
C PRO A 109 -1.41 11.80 1.35
N LEU A 110 -1.35 10.94 0.33
CA LEU A 110 -2.47 10.10 -0.07
C LEU A 110 -2.99 9.27 1.12
N SER A 111 -4.30 9.33 1.34
CA SER A 111 -5.07 8.57 2.33
C SER A 111 -6.55 8.54 1.92
N ILE A 112 -7.38 7.78 2.63
CA ILE A 112 -8.85 7.78 2.42
C ILE A 112 -9.40 9.22 2.46
N ASP A 113 -8.87 10.05 3.36
CA ASP A 113 -9.38 11.42 3.57
C ASP A 113 -8.99 12.39 2.44
N THR A 114 -7.97 12.05 1.65
CA THR A 114 -7.43 12.91 0.60
C THR A 114 -7.60 12.32 -0.80
N GLU A 115 -8.15 11.12 -0.95
CA GLU A 115 -8.27 10.40 -2.23
C GLU A 115 -8.83 11.28 -3.36
N ALA A 116 -9.87 12.05 -3.08
CA ALA A 116 -10.50 12.94 -4.04
C ALA A 116 -9.56 14.04 -4.58
N GLU A 117 -8.62 14.54 -3.76
CA GLU A 117 -7.61 15.53 -4.19
C GLU A 117 -6.62 14.92 -5.20
N TRP A 118 -6.34 13.63 -5.06
CA TRP A 118 -5.39 12.91 -5.91
C TRP A 118 -6.00 12.39 -7.21
N ALA A 119 -7.28 12.00 -7.18
CA ALA A 119 -7.95 11.26 -8.26
C ALA A 119 -7.83 11.91 -9.65
N SER A 120 -7.98 13.24 -9.75
CA SER A 120 -7.90 13.91 -11.07
C SER A 120 -6.49 13.87 -11.67
N HIS A 121 -5.46 14.03 -10.86
CA HIS A 121 -4.07 13.99 -11.31
C HIS A 121 -3.60 12.56 -11.55
N ALA A 122 -4.06 11.61 -10.73
CA ALA A 122 -3.78 10.19 -10.89
C ALA A 122 -4.40 9.60 -12.15
N LYS A 123 -5.59 10.05 -12.54
CA LYS A 123 -6.20 9.67 -13.83
C LYS A 123 -5.29 10.03 -15.00
N VAL A 124 -4.84 11.29 -15.07
CA VAL A 124 -3.93 11.75 -16.13
C VAL A 124 -2.62 10.97 -16.08
N TYR A 125 -2.03 10.80 -14.89
CA TYR A 125 -0.78 10.07 -14.72
C TYR A 125 -0.87 8.61 -15.19
N GLY A 126 -1.99 7.93 -14.91
CA GLY A 126 -2.23 6.55 -15.32
C GLY A 126 -2.50 6.36 -16.82
N GLU A 127 -2.88 7.43 -17.53
CA GLU A 127 -3.09 7.44 -18.99
C GLU A 127 -1.82 7.75 -19.79
N LEU A 128 -0.72 8.14 -19.12
CA LEU A 128 0.55 8.44 -19.78
C LEU A 128 1.18 7.17 -20.37
N ASN A 129 1.57 7.25 -21.64
CA ASN A 129 2.44 6.24 -22.24
C ASN A 129 3.90 6.42 -21.73
N LYS A 130 4.75 5.44 -22.03
CA LYS A 130 6.16 5.43 -21.59
C LYS A 130 6.94 6.67 -22.03
N GLU A 131 6.66 7.18 -23.22
CA GLU A 131 7.34 8.36 -23.77
C GLU A 131 6.97 9.63 -22.98
N LYS A 132 5.68 9.91 -22.79
CA LYS A 132 5.20 11.07 -22.04
C LYS A 132 5.60 11.01 -20.57
N LEU A 133 5.56 9.81 -19.97
CA LEU A 133 6.06 9.62 -18.60
C LEU A 133 7.55 9.96 -18.52
N GLY A 134 8.36 9.48 -19.47
CA GLY A 134 9.79 9.81 -19.54
C GLY A 134 10.06 11.30 -19.72
N GLN A 135 9.28 11.99 -20.56
CA GLN A 135 9.38 13.44 -20.72
C GLN A 135 9.01 14.20 -19.44
N LEU A 136 7.94 13.78 -18.75
CA LEU A 136 7.54 14.34 -17.46
C LEU A 136 8.63 14.14 -16.40
N GLU A 137 9.21 12.94 -16.31
CA GLU A 137 10.28 12.63 -15.37
C GLU A 137 11.54 13.44 -15.65
N ALA A 138 11.96 13.55 -16.92
CA ALA A 138 13.11 14.34 -17.32
C ALA A 138 12.93 15.83 -16.98
N TRP A 139 11.77 16.41 -17.31
CA TRP A 139 11.49 17.81 -16.98
C TRP A 139 11.47 18.06 -15.47
N ILE A 140 10.83 17.19 -14.68
CA ILE A 140 10.81 17.34 -13.21
C ILE A 140 12.24 17.28 -12.64
N GLU A 141 13.08 16.38 -13.15
CA GLU A 141 14.47 16.24 -12.68
C GLU A 141 15.31 17.48 -13.02
N GLU A 142 15.30 17.90 -14.29
CA GLU A 142 16.13 18.98 -14.83
C GLU A 142 15.69 20.36 -14.32
N ASP A 143 14.39 20.65 -14.34
CA ASP A 143 13.88 22.01 -14.10
C ASP A 143 13.40 22.23 -12.66
N ILE A 144 12.91 21.19 -11.98
CA ILE A 144 12.23 21.33 -10.69
C ILE A 144 13.11 20.87 -9.53
N ILE A 145 13.66 19.65 -9.59
CA ILE A 145 14.44 19.04 -8.52
C ILE A 145 15.83 19.68 -8.42
N LYS A 146 16.51 19.92 -9.56
CA LYS A 146 17.84 20.57 -9.64
C LYS A 146 18.85 20.01 -8.62
N GLY A 147 18.88 18.67 -8.47
CA GLY A 147 19.82 17.97 -7.57
C GLY A 147 19.47 18.00 -6.08
N SER A 148 18.29 18.46 -5.67
CA SER A 148 17.85 18.43 -4.27
C SER A 148 17.34 17.06 -3.85
N ASP A 149 18.03 16.38 -2.92
CA ASP A 149 17.62 15.08 -2.37
C ASP A 149 16.21 15.09 -1.76
N ALA A 150 15.86 16.18 -1.08
CA ALA A 150 14.53 16.33 -0.49
C ALA A 150 13.44 16.42 -1.58
N ALA A 151 13.71 17.17 -2.66
CA ALA A 151 12.81 17.27 -3.79
C ALA A 151 12.71 15.94 -4.55
N ALA A 152 13.82 15.23 -4.74
CA ALA A 152 13.86 13.91 -5.36
C ALA A 152 13.06 12.87 -4.58
N ASN A 153 13.24 12.81 -3.25
CA ASN A 153 12.47 11.91 -2.39
C ASN A 153 10.98 12.26 -2.38
N LEU A 154 10.64 13.55 -2.36
CA LEU A 154 9.24 13.97 -2.51
C LEU A 154 8.67 13.55 -3.87
N ASN A 155 9.39 13.74 -4.98
CA ASN A 155 8.94 13.30 -6.29
C ASN A 155 8.72 11.78 -6.38
N LYS A 156 9.61 10.96 -5.79
CA LYS A 156 9.40 9.51 -5.68
C LYS A 156 8.08 9.18 -4.99
N ARG A 157 7.78 9.85 -3.87
CA ARG A 157 6.51 9.72 -3.14
C ARG A 157 5.32 10.17 -3.99
N LEU A 158 5.41 11.30 -4.68
CA LEU A 158 4.34 11.79 -5.56
C LEU A 158 4.03 10.77 -6.66
N ASN A 159 5.05 10.21 -7.31
CA ASN A 159 4.90 9.17 -8.33
C ASN A 159 4.21 7.92 -7.76
N TRP A 160 4.64 7.47 -6.58
CA TRP A 160 4.00 6.35 -5.89
C TRP A 160 2.52 6.65 -5.59
N SER A 161 2.21 7.82 -5.03
CA SER A 161 0.84 8.22 -4.71
C SER A 161 -0.04 8.36 -5.97
N LEU A 162 0.46 8.98 -7.04
CA LEU A 162 -0.27 9.11 -8.30
C LEU A 162 -0.55 7.76 -8.95
N GLY A 163 0.43 6.84 -8.93
CA GLY A 163 0.23 5.47 -9.41
C GLY A 163 -0.75 4.66 -8.56
N ARG A 164 -0.92 5.03 -7.29
CA ARG A 164 -1.75 4.30 -6.32
C ARG A 164 -3.18 4.85 -6.18
N ALA A 165 -3.42 6.13 -6.45
CA ALA A 165 -4.69 6.77 -6.07
C ALA A 165 -5.93 6.26 -6.82
N ASN A 166 -5.78 5.49 -7.90
CA ASN A 166 -6.90 4.82 -8.59
C ASN A 166 -7.15 3.39 -8.09
N GLN A 167 -6.45 2.95 -7.04
CA GLN A 167 -6.59 1.63 -6.43
C GLN A 167 -7.26 1.76 -5.06
N PRO A 168 -7.89 0.69 -4.54
CA PRO A 168 -8.54 0.74 -3.23
C PRO A 168 -7.60 1.25 -2.14
N ILE A 169 -8.00 2.34 -1.49
CA ILE A 169 -7.28 2.98 -0.40
C ILE A 169 -7.89 2.53 0.91
N TRP A 170 -7.07 1.89 1.74
CA TRP A 170 -7.55 1.29 2.98
C TRP A 170 -6.97 1.95 4.23
N TRP A 171 -5.95 2.80 4.07
CA TRP A 171 -5.24 3.46 5.15
C TRP A 171 -5.80 4.86 5.43
N LYS A 172 -5.84 5.21 6.70
CA LYS A 172 -6.34 6.49 7.21
C LYS A 172 -5.23 7.54 7.25
N ALA A 173 -5.59 8.83 7.28
CA ALA A 173 -4.62 9.90 7.50
C ALA A 173 -3.86 9.78 8.84
N SER A 174 -4.42 9.07 9.83
CA SER A 174 -3.77 8.81 11.13
C SER A 174 -2.47 8.01 11.00
N LEU A 175 -2.44 6.99 10.14
CA LEU A 175 -1.25 6.19 9.85
C LEU A 175 -0.16 7.11 9.28
N VAL A 176 -0.52 7.86 8.24
CA VAL A 176 0.43 8.68 7.49
C VAL A 176 0.99 9.82 8.35
N LYS A 177 0.15 10.45 9.19
CA LYS A 177 0.56 11.53 10.10
C LYS A 177 1.54 11.07 11.19
N LYS A 178 1.47 9.80 11.62
CA LYS A 178 2.32 9.25 12.70
C LYS A 178 3.58 8.55 12.19
N ALA A 179 3.62 8.23 10.91
CA ALA A 179 4.77 7.65 10.24
C ALA A 179 5.89 8.69 10.00
N ASP A 180 7.13 8.20 9.89
CA ASP A 180 8.27 9.02 9.46
C ASP A 180 8.26 9.18 7.93
N LEU A 181 7.64 10.28 7.46
CA LEU A 181 7.54 10.59 6.04
C LEU A 181 8.90 10.79 5.37
N LYS A 182 9.93 11.25 6.11
CA LYS A 182 11.28 11.44 5.57
C LYS A 182 11.96 10.10 5.27
N ALA A 183 11.65 9.08 6.06
CA ALA A 183 12.13 7.71 5.86
C ALA A 183 11.25 6.90 4.90
N GLY A 184 10.12 7.45 4.45
CA GLY A 184 9.15 6.71 3.62
C GLY A 184 8.37 5.65 4.40
N GLU A 185 8.34 5.76 5.73
CA GLU A 185 7.77 4.74 6.62
C GLU A 185 6.28 4.47 6.33
N ASP A 186 5.50 5.49 5.99
CA ASP A 186 4.08 5.32 5.66
C ASP A 186 3.87 4.46 4.41
N ILE A 187 4.66 4.67 3.36
CA ILE A 187 4.59 3.87 2.14
C ILE A 187 4.98 2.43 2.43
N ASP A 188 6.04 2.21 3.22
CA ASP A 188 6.44 0.87 3.62
C ASP A 188 5.35 0.16 4.43
N LEU A 189 4.70 0.86 5.36
CA LEU A 189 3.59 0.33 6.15
C LEU A 189 2.36 0.01 5.29
N ILE A 190 2.06 0.86 4.29
CA ILE A 190 0.97 0.62 3.33
C ILE A 190 1.28 -0.61 2.47
N ASN A 191 2.51 -0.74 1.96
CA ASN A 191 2.92 -1.91 1.19
C ASN A 191 2.87 -3.20 2.02
N ILE A 192 3.25 -3.15 3.30
CA ILE A 192 3.10 -4.29 4.23
C ILE A 192 1.62 -4.65 4.39
N GLY A 193 0.75 -3.69 4.63
CA GLY A 193 -0.67 -3.97 4.79
C GLY A 193 -1.30 -4.52 3.50
N ASP A 194 -0.88 -4.05 2.32
CA ASP A 194 -1.31 -4.61 1.03
C ASP A 194 -0.99 -6.10 0.91
N ILE A 195 0.23 -6.50 1.25
CA ILE A 195 0.65 -7.92 1.21
C ILE A 195 -0.19 -8.75 2.18
N LEU A 196 -0.43 -8.24 3.39
CA LEU A 196 -1.23 -8.94 4.40
C LEU A 196 -2.70 -9.07 3.98
N ILE A 197 -3.28 -8.04 3.36
CA ILE A 197 -4.65 -8.08 2.81
C ILE A 197 -4.74 -9.08 1.66
N GLN A 198 -3.74 -9.14 0.78
CA GLN A 198 -3.70 -10.13 -0.30
C GLN A 198 -3.68 -11.56 0.24
N LEU A 199 -2.84 -11.85 1.24
CA LEU A 199 -2.82 -13.15 1.92
C LEU A 199 -4.16 -13.49 2.58
N ARG A 200 -4.81 -12.50 3.20
CA ARG A 200 -6.12 -12.69 3.83
C ARG A 200 -7.18 -13.10 2.82
N ASN A 201 -7.21 -12.43 1.67
CA ASN A 201 -8.24 -12.61 0.65
C ASN A 201 -8.11 -13.95 -0.11
N LYS A 202 -7.01 -14.70 0.10
CA LYS A 202 -6.86 -16.06 -0.42
C LYS A 202 -7.73 -17.03 0.37
N LYS A 203 -8.64 -17.70 -0.34
CA LYS A 203 -9.53 -18.73 0.23
C LYS A 203 -8.74 -19.90 0.80
N GLU A 204 -7.71 -20.34 0.09
CA GLU A 204 -6.75 -21.35 0.50
C GLU A 204 -5.35 -20.77 0.31
N LEU A 205 -4.52 -20.85 1.35
CA LEU A 205 -3.18 -20.30 1.36
C LEU A 205 -2.20 -21.43 1.00
N ALA A 206 -1.58 -21.34 -0.17
CA ALA A 206 -0.58 -22.32 -0.60
C ALA A 206 0.83 -21.90 -0.15
N ASP A 207 1.76 -22.86 -0.08
CA ASP A 207 3.14 -22.62 0.37
C ASP A 207 3.84 -21.54 -0.49
N HIS A 208 3.57 -21.51 -1.80
CA HIS A 208 4.14 -20.50 -2.70
C HIS A 208 3.61 -19.08 -2.44
N ASP A 209 2.34 -18.93 -2.04
CA ASP A 209 1.78 -17.62 -1.66
C ASP A 209 2.46 -17.08 -0.40
N VAL A 210 2.71 -17.96 0.56
CA VAL A 210 3.40 -17.65 1.83
C VAL A 210 4.85 -17.25 1.57
N GLN A 211 5.58 -18.03 0.77
CA GLN A 211 6.97 -17.73 0.41
C GLN A 211 7.09 -16.41 -0.36
N ASN A 212 6.16 -16.14 -1.27
CA ASN A 212 6.12 -14.86 -1.98
C ASN A 212 5.89 -13.70 -1.01
N ALA A 213 4.92 -13.82 -0.10
CA ALA A 213 4.67 -12.78 0.89
C ALA A 213 5.86 -12.58 1.85
N VAL A 214 6.49 -13.65 2.32
CA VAL A 214 7.74 -13.56 3.11
C VAL A 214 8.81 -12.80 2.34
N SER A 215 8.98 -13.12 1.06
CA SER A 215 9.98 -12.44 0.23
C SER A 215 9.67 -10.95 0.03
N GLN A 216 8.41 -10.59 -0.23
CA GLN A 216 7.99 -9.21 -0.38
C GLN A 216 8.11 -8.42 0.93
N LEU A 217 7.68 -9.01 2.06
CA LEU A 217 7.80 -8.40 3.38
C LEU A 217 9.26 -8.18 3.75
N HIS A 218 10.12 -9.20 3.60
CA HIS A 218 11.56 -9.10 3.84
C HIS A 218 12.19 -7.98 3.03
N ASN A 219 11.81 -7.86 1.75
CA ASN A 219 12.29 -6.78 0.89
C ASN A 219 11.88 -5.40 1.41
N ILE A 220 10.63 -5.19 1.84
CA ILE A 220 10.18 -3.89 2.38
C ILE A 220 10.87 -3.56 3.71
N PHE A 221 11.05 -4.56 4.57
CA PHE A 221 11.73 -4.35 5.84
C PHE A 221 13.22 -4.01 5.67
N SER A 222 13.88 -4.64 4.69
CA SER A 222 15.31 -4.52 4.44
C SER A 222 15.69 -3.37 3.50
N ASN A 223 14.82 -3.06 2.54
CA ASN A 223 15.00 -2.03 1.52
C ASN A 223 13.88 -1.00 1.62
N PRO A 224 14.01 0.02 2.51
CA PRO A 224 13.01 1.06 2.67
C PRO A 224 12.73 1.82 1.38
N PHE A 225 11.55 2.42 1.26
CA PHE A 225 11.14 3.17 0.07
C PHE A 225 12.17 4.19 -0.45
N HIS A 226 12.82 4.94 0.44
CA HIS A 226 13.86 5.91 0.08
C HIS A 226 15.29 5.30 0.02
N GLN A 227 15.42 3.98 0.13
CA GLN A 227 16.69 3.24 0.11
C GLN A 227 17.70 3.66 1.20
N THR A 228 17.24 4.36 2.23
CA THR A 228 18.05 4.72 3.39
C THR A 228 18.11 3.54 4.37
N SER A 229 19.30 3.14 4.81
CA SER A 229 19.44 2.03 5.78
C SER A 229 18.61 2.29 7.04
N ARG A 230 17.70 1.38 7.35
CA ARG A 230 16.80 1.50 8.49
C ARG A 230 17.48 1.07 9.79
N THR A 231 17.58 2.00 10.73
CA THR A 231 18.17 1.75 12.07
C THR A 231 17.12 1.57 13.18
N LYS A 232 15.88 1.97 12.93
CA LYS A 232 14.75 1.87 13.86
C LYS A 232 13.71 0.86 13.35
N PRO A 233 12.96 0.19 14.24
CA PRO A 233 11.88 -0.69 13.80
C PRO A 233 10.77 0.14 13.12
N LEU A 234 10.06 -0.48 12.18
CA LEU A 234 8.83 0.07 11.64
C LEU A 234 7.77 0.15 12.74
N LYS A 235 7.00 1.24 12.74
CA LYS A 235 5.81 1.39 13.59
C LYS A 235 4.64 0.56 13.04
N VAL A 236 4.79 -0.75 12.96
CA VAL A 236 3.79 -1.67 12.39
C VAL A 236 2.43 -1.62 13.08
N PHE A 237 2.39 -1.18 14.34
CA PHE A 237 1.14 -0.90 15.09
C PHE A 237 0.28 0.22 14.48
N LEU A 238 0.83 1.02 13.56
CA LEU A 238 0.07 2.03 12.81
C LEU A 238 -0.78 1.42 11.70
N ILE A 239 -0.60 0.13 11.36
CA ILE A 239 -1.49 -0.63 10.49
C ILE A 239 -2.74 -0.98 11.32
N ASP A 240 -3.57 0.04 11.54
CA ASP A 240 -4.68 0.07 12.49
C ASP A 240 -6.03 -0.33 11.87
N GLN A 241 -5.98 -1.12 10.79
CA GLN A 241 -7.20 -1.66 10.23
C GLN A 241 -7.88 -2.61 11.20
N GLU A 242 -9.17 -2.40 11.38
CA GLU A 242 -10.02 -3.25 12.20
C GLU A 242 -10.83 -4.20 11.30
N ASN A 243 -10.99 -5.45 11.72
CA ASN A 243 -11.92 -6.36 11.07
C ASN A 243 -13.37 -6.03 11.49
N ILE A 244 -14.36 -6.78 10.96
CA ILE A 244 -15.78 -6.58 11.29
C ILE A 244 -16.06 -6.71 12.80
N GLU A 245 -15.20 -7.45 13.51
CA GLU A 245 -15.27 -7.69 14.96
C GLU A 245 -14.39 -6.71 15.77
N LYS A 246 -13.86 -5.66 15.14
CA LYS A 246 -12.93 -4.66 15.71
C LYS A 246 -11.57 -5.21 16.17
N ALA A 247 -11.16 -6.39 15.70
CA ALA A 247 -9.83 -6.92 15.98
C ALA A 247 -8.78 -6.30 15.02
N PRO A 248 -7.52 -6.07 15.48
CA PRO A 248 -6.49 -5.49 14.63
C PRO A 248 -6.05 -6.46 13.52
N LEU A 249 -6.39 -6.13 12.27
CA LEU A 249 -6.13 -6.96 11.09
C LEU A 249 -4.66 -7.28 10.89
N TYR A 250 -3.77 -6.36 11.27
CA TYR A 250 -2.33 -6.62 11.24
C TYR A 250 -1.96 -7.85 12.08
N THR A 251 -2.41 -7.88 13.34
CA THR A 251 -2.08 -8.97 14.28
C THR A 251 -2.68 -10.30 13.83
N GLU A 252 -3.90 -10.28 13.30
CA GLU A 252 -4.58 -11.46 12.76
C GLU A 252 -3.80 -12.04 11.55
N ASN A 253 -3.46 -11.19 10.58
CA ASN A 253 -2.79 -11.63 9.36
C ASN A 253 -1.35 -12.10 9.61
N VAL A 254 -0.61 -11.44 10.51
CA VAL A 254 0.73 -11.90 10.92
C VAL A 254 0.64 -13.23 11.67
N THR A 255 -0.38 -13.42 12.51
CA THR A 255 -0.62 -14.70 13.20
C THR A 255 -0.92 -15.82 12.20
N LYS A 256 -1.76 -15.56 11.18
CA LYS A 256 -2.06 -16.51 10.11
C LYS A 256 -0.80 -16.87 9.31
N LEU A 257 0.00 -15.86 8.92
CA LEU A 257 1.27 -16.06 8.23
C LEU A 257 2.20 -16.99 9.05
N ARG A 258 2.33 -16.71 10.34
CA ARG A 258 3.15 -17.51 11.27
C ARG A 258 2.66 -18.97 11.37
N GLN A 259 1.36 -19.19 11.54
CA GLN A 259 0.78 -20.54 11.63
C GLN A 259 1.05 -21.35 10.35
N HIS A 260 0.95 -20.71 9.18
CA HIS A 260 1.30 -21.36 7.91
C HIS A 260 2.79 -21.66 7.80
N LEU A 261 3.64 -20.74 8.22
CA LEU A 261 5.09 -20.95 8.25
C LEU A 261 5.48 -22.11 9.16
N GLN A 262 4.83 -22.28 10.31
CA GLN A 262 5.08 -23.44 11.18
C GLN A 262 4.94 -24.78 10.43
N GLY A 263 3.92 -24.93 9.58
CA GLY A 263 3.67 -26.17 8.84
C GLY A 263 4.57 -26.40 7.63
N SER A 264 5.28 -25.38 7.17
CA SER A 264 6.01 -25.38 5.88
C SER A 264 7.51 -25.12 6.02
N LEU A 265 7.97 -24.45 7.09
CA LEU A 265 9.37 -24.06 7.29
C LEU A 265 10.34 -25.23 7.12
N ALA A 266 10.07 -26.39 7.74
CA ALA A 266 10.95 -27.56 7.67
C ALA A 266 11.17 -28.12 6.24
N ARG A 267 10.33 -27.70 5.26
CA ARG A 267 10.45 -28.09 3.84
C ARG A 267 11.14 -27.02 3.00
N MET A 268 11.41 -25.84 3.57
CA MET A 268 12.10 -24.74 2.90
C MET A 268 13.61 -24.93 2.97
N SER A 269 14.35 -24.24 2.09
CA SER A 269 15.81 -24.15 2.20
C SER A 269 16.23 -23.42 3.47
N ASP A 270 17.45 -23.63 3.97
CA ASP A 270 17.95 -22.93 5.17
C ASP A 270 17.93 -21.41 5.00
N GLU A 271 18.20 -20.91 3.79
CA GLU A 271 18.13 -19.49 3.45
C GLU A 271 16.68 -18.96 3.58
N ASP A 272 15.72 -19.67 3.02
CA ASP A 272 14.30 -19.31 3.10
C ASP A 272 13.76 -19.41 4.53
N GLN A 273 14.21 -20.41 5.31
CA GLN A 273 13.88 -20.55 6.73
C GLN A 273 14.38 -19.33 7.52
N GLN A 274 15.64 -18.95 7.34
CA GLN A 274 16.21 -17.79 8.01
C GLN A 274 15.44 -16.51 7.64
N LYS A 275 15.13 -16.33 6.36
CA LYS A 275 14.37 -15.17 5.85
C LYS A 275 12.97 -15.09 6.46
N ALA A 276 12.26 -16.22 6.53
CA ALA A 276 10.94 -16.29 7.15
C ALA A 276 10.99 -15.97 8.65
N ILE A 277 11.97 -16.50 9.37
CA ILE A 277 12.17 -16.19 10.80
C ILE A 277 12.52 -14.71 10.99
N GLU A 278 13.37 -14.14 10.13
CA GLU A 278 13.70 -12.71 10.16
C GLU A 278 12.47 -11.83 9.97
N VAL A 279 11.60 -12.16 9.00
CA VAL A 279 10.32 -11.47 8.80
C VAL A 279 9.44 -11.53 10.05
N LEU A 280 9.41 -12.65 10.76
CA LEU A 280 8.67 -12.77 12.02
C LEU A 280 9.22 -11.83 13.10
N TYR A 281 10.55 -11.71 13.25
CA TYR A 281 11.15 -10.71 14.15
C TYR A 281 10.78 -9.28 13.75
N LEU A 282 10.93 -8.94 12.47
CA LEU A 282 10.62 -7.61 11.95
C LEU A 282 9.14 -7.24 12.18
N ALA A 283 8.23 -8.17 11.93
CA ALA A 283 6.79 -8.00 12.14
C ALA A 283 6.41 -7.81 13.63
N HIS A 284 7.25 -8.25 14.57
CA HIS A 284 7.06 -8.05 16.00
C HIS A 284 7.86 -6.85 16.56
N GLY A 285 8.32 -5.95 15.67
CA GLY A 285 8.89 -4.65 16.04
C GLY A 285 10.37 -4.69 16.41
N PHE A 286 11.11 -5.70 15.96
CA PHE A 286 12.57 -5.72 16.05
C PHE A 286 13.17 -4.87 14.91
N TYR A 287 14.30 -4.21 15.15
CA TYR A 287 14.99 -3.44 14.11
C TYR A 287 15.82 -4.38 13.20
N PRO A 288 16.09 -3.99 11.93
CA PRO A 288 16.63 -4.90 10.91
C PRO A 288 17.89 -5.66 11.33
N LYS A 289 18.91 -4.96 11.85
CA LYS A 289 20.15 -5.61 12.29
C LYS A 289 19.90 -6.67 13.38
N MET A 290 19.08 -6.36 14.39
CA MET A 290 18.76 -7.34 15.43
C MET A 290 17.91 -8.49 14.90
N ALA A 291 16.98 -8.23 13.99
CA ALA A 291 16.16 -9.28 13.38
C ALA A 291 17.04 -10.27 12.58
N SER A 292 18.00 -9.77 11.80
CA SER A 292 18.94 -10.56 11.03
C SER A 292 19.85 -11.42 11.93
N GLU A 293 20.46 -10.82 12.96
CA GLU A 293 21.29 -11.56 13.93
C GLU A 293 20.47 -12.61 14.70
N SER A 294 19.25 -12.23 15.13
CA SER A 294 18.37 -13.09 15.91
C SER A 294 17.78 -14.24 15.09
N SER A 295 17.56 -14.05 13.77
CA SER A 295 17.03 -15.10 12.91
C SER A 295 18.04 -16.22 12.69
N SER A 296 19.34 -15.88 12.55
CA SER A 296 20.41 -16.88 12.47
C SER A 296 20.52 -17.71 13.76
N VAL A 297 20.42 -17.06 14.92
CA VAL A 297 20.45 -17.77 16.22
C VAL A 297 19.22 -18.65 16.40
N ALA A 298 18.04 -18.10 16.12
CA ALA A 298 16.78 -18.83 16.22
C ALA A 298 16.76 -20.05 15.30
N LEU A 299 17.22 -19.93 14.05
CA LEU A 299 17.30 -21.05 13.12
C LEU A 299 18.18 -22.18 13.67
N ARG A 300 19.38 -21.87 14.19
CA ARG A 300 20.26 -22.86 14.81
C ARG A 300 19.58 -23.55 16.00
N ASN A 301 18.92 -22.79 16.88
CA ASN A 301 18.22 -23.35 18.04
C ASN A 301 17.07 -24.27 17.62
N ILE A 302 16.34 -23.88 16.58
CA ILE A 302 15.21 -24.62 16.04
C ILE A 302 15.66 -25.91 15.31
N GLN A 303 16.78 -25.87 14.61
CA GLN A 303 17.40 -27.07 14.01
C GLN A 303 17.90 -28.06 15.09
N ASN A 304 18.33 -27.55 16.25
CA ASN A 304 18.85 -28.36 17.35
C ASN A 304 17.78 -28.91 18.30
N ASP A 305 16.60 -28.28 18.38
CA ASP A 305 15.48 -28.75 19.20
C ASP A 305 14.16 -28.73 18.40
N SER A 306 13.68 -29.93 18.07
CA SER A 306 12.45 -30.08 17.29
C SER A 306 11.21 -29.50 17.99
N LYS A 307 11.22 -29.37 19.33
CA LYS A 307 10.11 -28.75 20.08
C LYS A 307 10.05 -27.24 19.88
N ALA A 308 11.16 -26.59 19.51
CA ALA A 308 11.17 -25.16 19.21
C ALA A 308 10.39 -24.85 17.92
N TRP A 309 10.29 -25.80 16.97
CA TRP A 309 9.40 -25.68 15.81
C TRP A 309 7.93 -25.57 16.23
N ASP A 310 7.51 -26.36 17.22
CA ASP A 310 6.14 -26.33 17.71
C ASP A 310 5.80 -25.04 18.45
N GLU A 311 6.79 -24.37 19.04
CA GLU A 311 6.60 -23.07 19.69
C GLU A 311 6.32 -21.95 18.69
N LEU A 312 6.81 -22.06 17.45
CA LEU A 312 6.52 -21.06 16.40
C LEU A 312 5.03 -20.93 16.07
N GLY A 313 4.25 -22.00 16.26
CA GLY A 313 2.81 -21.99 16.05
C GLY A 313 1.98 -21.36 17.15
N LYS A 314 2.53 -21.29 18.36
CA LYS A 314 1.77 -21.10 19.60
C LYS A 314 1.63 -19.64 20.00
N GLY A 315 0.57 -19.38 20.76
CA GLY A 315 0.29 -18.08 21.37
C GLY A 315 -0.35 -17.07 20.43
N ASP A 316 -0.96 -16.05 21.01
CA ASP A 316 -1.37 -14.85 20.29
C ASP A 316 -0.14 -14.00 19.86
N PHE A 317 -0.39 -12.90 19.17
CA PHE A 317 0.63 -11.98 18.68
C PHE A 317 1.59 -11.49 19.79
N GLU A 318 1.06 -11.12 20.96
CA GLU A 318 1.85 -10.60 22.08
C GLU A 318 2.68 -11.68 22.77
N ASN A 319 2.11 -12.87 22.94
CA ASN A 319 2.80 -14.01 23.53
C ASN A 319 3.89 -14.55 22.59
N PHE A 320 3.68 -14.50 21.29
CA PHE A 320 4.68 -14.93 20.32
C PHE A 320 5.92 -14.03 20.30
N ARG A 321 5.77 -12.72 20.56
CA ARG A 321 6.94 -11.84 20.76
C ARG A 321 7.85 -12.34 21.88
N LYS A 322 7.30 -12.90 22.96
CA LYS A 322 8.10 -13.50 24.05
C LYS A 322 8.82 -14.76 23.59
N ILE A 323 8.20 -15.57 22.74
CA ILE A 323 8.82 -16.76 22.13
C ILE A 323 10.01 -16.34 21.28
N LEU A 324 9.84 -15.32 20.42
CA LEU A 324 10.94 -14.74 19.63
C LEU A 324 12.09 -14.25 20.53
N VAL A 325 11.79 -13.57 21.64
CA VAL A 325 12.84 -13.16 22.60
C VAL A 325 13.60 -14.35 23.19
N LYS A 326 12.93 -15.48 23.45
CA LYS A 326 13.60 -16.70 23.94
C LYS A 326 14.45 -17.38 22.87
N LEU A 327 13.96 -17.45 21.63
CA LEU A 327 14.64 -18.15 20.54
C LEU A 327 15.95 -17.48 20.11
N LYS A 328 16.12 -16.18 20.35
CA LYS A 328 17.38 -15.46 20.09
C LYS A 328 18.45 -15.65 21.17
N ASP A 329 18.13 -16.23 22.32
CA ASP A 329 19.08 -16.46 23.41
C ASP A 329 19.72 -17.85 23.25
N ASP A 330 21.04 -17.92 23.06
CA ASP A 330 21.82 -19.19 22.93
C ASP A 330 21.63 -20.16 24.11
N LYS A 331 21.06 -19.69 25.24
CA LYS A 331 20.79 -20.49 26.43
C LYS A 331 19.55 -21.40 26.33
N PHE A 332 18.77 -21.33 25.24
CA PHE A 332 17.64 -22.23 25.01
C PHE A 332 18.05 -23.72 25.12
N LEU A 333 19.29 -24.05 24.73
CA LEU A 333 19.84 -25.41 24.76
C LEU A 333 20.33 -25.89 26.14
N MET A 334 20.30 -25.06 27.19
CA MET A 334 20.83 -25.43 28.51
C MET A 334 19.78 -25.65 29.60
N SER A 335 18.49 -25.44 29.33
CA SER A 335 17.43 -25.60 30.35
C SER A 335 16.60 -26.88 30.25
N THR A 336 16.93 -27.80 29.33
CA THR A 336 16.15 -29.02 29.07
C THR A 336 16.95 -30.32 29.11
N ASN A 337 18.18 -30.32 29.63
CA ASN A 337 18.91 -31.55 29.97
C ASN A 337 18.85 -31.85 31.47
#